data_AF-A0A519SRT4-F1
#
_entry.id   AF-A0A519SRT4-F1
#
_cell.length_a   1.000
_cell.length_b   1.000
_cell.length_c   1.000
_cell.angle_alpha   90.00
_cell.angle_beta   90.00
_cell.angle_gamma   90.00
#
_symmetry.space_group_name_H-M   'P 1'
#
loop_
_entity.id
_entity.type
_entity.pdbx_description
1 polymer ?
#
loop_
_entity_poly.entity_id
_entity_poly.type
_entity_poly.pdbx_seq_one_letter_code
_entity_poly.pdbx_strand_id
1 'polypeptide(L)'
;MSKYNLRTAKGHDFFEVSSAFQKCIRRGLEEDAMYWAVELFNSNYGEYTWKRLRIMASEDVGLAQPGIVSEVHALYQNYKLQAAKKEDKNQPERLFLTHAVLLLCRAPKSRLVDWMLIAQWRLHDHVHLEIP
;
A
#
# COMPACT_ATOMS: atom_id res chain seq x y z
N MET A 1 1.64 27.99 -12.41
CA MET A 1 2.75 27.17 -12.95
C MET A 1 2.37 25.70 -12.76
N SER A 2 2.37 24.93 -13.85
CA SER A 2 1.65 23.65 -14.01
C SER A 2 1.91 22.64 -12.89
N LYS A 3 0.92 22.38 -12.03
CA LYS A 3 0.86 21.16 -11.21
C LYS A 3 0.81 20.01 -12.21
N TYR A 4 1.83 19.15 -12.23
CA TYR A 4 1.83 17.91 -13.01
C TYR A 4 0.47 17.22 -12.84
N ASN A 5 -0.34 17.22 -13.89
CA ASN A 5 -1.69 16.68 -13.90
C ASN A 5 -1.56 15.16 -14.05
N LEU A 6 -1.04 14.51 -13.01
CA LEU A 6 -0.85 13.05 -12.96
C LEU A 6 -2.23 12.42 -13.02
N ARG A 7 -2.48 11.66 -14.09
CA ARG A 7 -3.77 11.03 -14.34
C ARG A 7 -3.60 9.55 -14.59
N THR A 8 -4.63 8.80 -14.21
CA THR A 8 -4.72 7.39 -14.54
C THR A 8 -5.16 7.19 -16.00
N ALA A 9 -5.11 5.95 -16.50
CA ALA A 9 -5.51 5.59 -17.85
C ALA A 9 -6.97 5.94 -18.14
N LYS A 10 -7.86 5.86 -17.15
CA LYS A 10 -9.27 6.31 -17.24
C LYS A 10 -9.46 7.81 -16.98
N GLY A 11 -8.37 8.58 -16.83
CA GLY A 11 -8.41 10.03 -16.72
C GLY A 11 -8.71 10.59 -15.32
N HIS A 12 -8.72 9.74 -14.27
CA HIS A 12 -8.88 10.17 -12.89
C HIS A 12 -7.64 10.88 -12.38
N ASP A 13 -7.80 11.74 -11.36
CA ASP A 13 -6.67 12.31 -10.63
C ASP A 13 -5.92 11.21 -9.87
N PHE A 14 -4.60 11.15 -10.04
CA PHE A 14 -3.75 10.12 -9.45
C PHE A 14 -3.81 10.10 -7.91
N PHE A 15 -3.84 11.28 -7.28
CA PHE A 15 -3.83 11.37 -5.82
C PHE A 15 -5.18 10.95 -5.23
N GLU A 16 -6.27 11.27 -5.91
CA GLU A 16 -7.62 10.79 -5.54
C GLU A 16 -7.69 9.26 -5.62
N VAL A 17 -7.20 8.65 -6.72
CA VAL A 17 -7.19 7.19 -6.86
C VAL A 17 -6.30 6.52 -5.82
N SER A 18 -5.10 7.05 -5.55
CA SER A 18 -4.20 6.56 -4.48
C SER A 18 -4.84 6.65 -3.08
N SER A 19 -5.59 7.72 -2.83
CA SER A 19 -6.33 7.91 -1.58
C SER A 19 -7.50 6.93 -1.46
N ALA A 20 -8.28 6.76 -2.53
CA ALA A 20 -9.38 5.81 -2.60
C ALA A 20 -8.90 4.38 -2.35
N PHE A 21 -7.83 3.97 -3.05
CA PHE A 21 -7.19 2.67 -2.86
C PHE A 21 -6.84 2.39 -1.39
N GLN A 22 -6.18 3.32 -0.71
CA GLN A 22 -5.84 3.15 0.72
C GLN A 22 -7.07 3.07 1.61
N LYS A 23 -8.09 3.91 1.35
CA LYS A 23 -9.34 3.89 2.14
C LYS A 23 -10.08 2.56 1.98
N CYS A 24 -10.10 2.00 0.77
CA CYS A 24 -10.72 0.69 0.51
C CYS A 24 -10.01 -0.42 1.29
N ILE A 25 -8.66 -0.47 1.25
CA ILE A 25 -7.90 -1.45 2.04
C ILE A 25 -8.15 -1.30 3.54
N ARG A 26 -8.07 -0.07 4.08
CA ARG A 26 -8.34 0.22 5.49
C ARG A 26 -9.73 -0.27 5.94
N ARG A 27 -10.72 -0.22 5.06
CA ARG A 27 -12.11 -0.63 5.32
C ARG A 27 -12.41 -2.08 4.96
N GLY A 28 -11.46 -2.81 4.38
CA GLY A 28 -11.68 -4.19 3.91
C GLY A 28 -12.60 -4.30 2.68
N LEU A 29 -12.69 -3.26 1.86
CA LEU A 29 -13.50 -3.26 0.63
C LEU A 29 -12.71 -3.90 -0.52
N GLU A 30 -12.71 -5.24 -0.57
CA GLU A 30 -11.86 -6.04 -1.47
C GLU A 30 -12.06 -5.70 -2.96
N GLU A 31 -13.31 -5.66 -3.43
CA GLU A 31 -13.63 -5.41 -4.84
C GLU A 31 -13.17 -4.00 -5.27
N ASP A 32 -13.50 -2.99 -4.49
CA ASP A 32 -13.10 -1.61 -4.75
C ASP A 32 -11.57 -1.44 -4.68
N ALA A 33 -10.92 -2.05 -3.68
CA ALA A 33 -9.47 -2.00 -3.54
C ALA A 33 -8.78 -2.63 -4.75
N MET A 34 -9.29 -3.76 -5.24
CA MET A 34 -8.78 -4.41 -6.45
C MET A 34 -9.02 -3.55 -7.70
N TYR A 35 -10.18 -2.91 -7.82
CA TYR A 35 -10.45 -1.99 -8.94
C TYR A 35 -9.41 -0.87 -9.00
N TRP A 36 -9.15 -0.20 -7.88
CA TRP A 36 -8.16 0.90 -7.84
C TRP A 36 -6.72 0.40 -8.01
N ALA A 37 -6.38 -0.78 -7.50
CA ALA A 37 -5.07 -1.39 -7.72
C ALA A 37 -4.80 -1.66 -9.21
N VAL A 38 -5.79 -2.21 -9.92
CA VAL A 38 -5.69 -2.47 -11.36
C VAL A 38 -5.61 -1.18 -12.16
N GLU A 39 -6.40 -0.16 -11.80
CA GLU A 39 -6.33 1.15 -12.44
C GLU A 39 -4.94 1.77 -12.31
N LEU A 40 -4.36 1.76 -11.11
CA LEU A 40 -3.00 2.25 -10.88
C LEU A 40 -1.96 1.43 -11.64
N PHE A 41 -2.07 0.10 -11.62
CA PHE A 41 -1.15 -0.79 -12.32
C PHE A 41 -1.15 -0.53 -13.83
N ASN A 42 -2.33 -0.52 -14.46
CA ASN A 42 -2.49 -0.27 -15.90
C ASN A 42 -2.06 1.16 -16.31
N SER A 43 -2.06 2.09 -15.36
CA SER A 43 -1.59 3.47 -15.56
C SER A 43 -0.07 3.63 -15.40
N ASN A 44 0.68 2.53 -15.40
CA ASN A 44 2.13 2.50 -15.15
C ASN A 44 2.55 2.97 -13.74
N TYR A 45 1.65 2.86 -12.74
CA TYR A 45 1.93 3.17 -11.34
C TYR A 45 2.08 1.92 -10.46
N GLY A 46 2.49 0.78 -11.02
CA GLY A 46 2.67 -0.48 -10.29
C GLY A 46 3.64 -0.39 -9.12
N GLU A 47 4.83 0.20 -9.33
CA GLU A 47 5.83 0.41 -8.26
C GLU A 47 5.31 1.32 -7.13
N TYR A 48 4.56 2.36 -7.51
CA TYR A 48 3.92 3.23 -6.53
C TYR A 48 2.85 2.48 -5.72
N THR A 49 2.06 1.63 -6.38
CA THR A 49 1.04 0.78 -5.73
C THR A 49 1.70 -0.13 -4.68
N TRP A 50 2.82 -0.77 -5.01
CA TRP A 50 3.60 -1.57 -4.07
C TRP A 50 4.19 -0.78 -2.91
N LYS A 51 4.73 0.42 -3.18
CA LYS A 51 5.16 1.34 -2.12
C LYS A 51 4.02 1.59 -1.13
N ARG A 52 2.81 1.84 -1.62
CA ARG A 52 1.63 2.06 -0.78
C ARG A 52 1.23 0.81 -0.01
N LEU A 53 1.18 -0.35 -0.65
CA LEU A 53 0.89 -1.64 0.02
C LEU A 53 1.81 -1.90 1.21
N ARG A 54 3.13 -1.67 1.05
CA ARG A 54 4.09 -1.82 2.15
C ARG A 54 3.87 -0.83 3.29
N ILE A 55 3.48 0.41 2.99
CA ILE A 55 3.13 1.40 4.02
C ILE A 55 1.86 0.96 4.77
N MET A 56 0.81 0.59 4.04
CA MET A 56 -0.47 0.16 4.61
C MET A 56 -0.35 -1.11 5.46
N ALA A 57 0.57 -2.01 5.14
CA ALA A 57 0.87 -3.17 5.97
C ALA A 57 1.24 -2.78 7.41
N SER A 58 1.96 -1.67 7.59
CA SER A 58 2.31 -1.15 8.93
C SER A 58 1.27 -0.16 9.46
N GLU A 59 0.72 0.71 8.62
CA GLU A 59 -0.19 1.79 9.02
C GLU A 59 -1.60 1.32 9.37
N ASP A 60 -2.16 0.41 8.56
CA ASP A 60 -3.57 0.02 8.60
C ASP A 60 -3.81 -1.38 9.20
N VAL A 61 -2.77 -2.22 9.24
CA VAL A 61 -2.80 -3.54 9.89
C VAL A 61 -1.86 -3.58 11.09
N GLY A 62 -0.57 -3.30 10.89
CA GLY A 62 0.42 -3.18 11.95
C GLY A 62 0.46 -4.39 12.89
N LEU A 63 0.35 -4.13 14.19
CA LEU A 63 0.44 -5.16 15.24
C LEU A 63 -0.77 -6.11 15.29
N ALA A 64 -1.85 -5.84 14.55
CA ALA A 64 -3.02 -6.72 14.52
C ALA A 64 -2.75 -8.06 13.82
N GLN A 65 -1.79 -8.11 12.90
CA GLN A 65 -1.36 -9.33 12.24
C GLN A 65 0.17 -9.40 12.16
N PRO A 66 0.83 -9.99 13.17
CA PRO A 66 2.27 -10.24 13.13
C PRO A 66 2.66 -11.02 11.86
N GLY A 67 3.75 -10.61 11.20
CA GLY A 67 4.24 -11.25 9.98
C GLY A 67 3.71 -10.65 8.67
N ILE A 68 2.66 -9.84 8.69
CA ILE A 68 2.07 -9.32 7.44
C ILE A 68 3.03 -8.41 6.65
N VAL A 69 3.88 -7.66 7.34
CA VAL A 69 4.90 -6.80 6.70
C VAL A 69 5.92 -7.65 5.95
N SER A 70 6.36 -8.78 6.52
CA SER A 70 7.26 -9.72 5.85
C SER A 70 6.59 -10.45 4.68
N GLU A 71 5.32 -10.83 4.82
CA GLU A 71 4.56 -11.46 3.73
C GLU A 71 4.39 -10.51 2.53
N VAL A 72 3.97 -9.26 2.78
CA VAL A 72 3.85 -8.24 1.74
C VAL A 72 5.22 -7.94 1.11
N HIS A 73 6.30 -7.94 1.90
CA HIS A 73 7.65 -7.80 1.37
C HIS A 73 8.03 -8.96 0.45
N ALA A 74 7.77 -10.21 0.85
CA ALA A 74 8.05 -11.39 0.04
C ALA A 74 7.25 -11.38 -1.28
N LEU A 75 5.97 -11.00 -1.24
CA LEU A 75 5.15 -10.84 -2.43
C LEU A 75 5.69 -9.77 -3.39
N TYR A 76 6.20 -8.66 -2.83
CA TYR A 76 6.86 -7.63 -3.64
C TYR A 76 8.15 -8.14 -4.29
N GLN A 77 8.98 -8.93 -3.58
CA GLN A 77 10.18 -9.52 -4.19
C GLN A 77 9.82 -10.47 -5.34
N ASN A 78 8.81 -11.33 -5.14
CA ASN A 78 8.32 -12.22 -6.19
C ASN A 78 7.78 -11.44 -7.40
N TYR A 79 7.04 -10.35 -7.16
CA TYR A 79 6.63 -9.41 -8.20
C TYR A 79 7.83 -8.88 -9.00
N LYS A 80 8.89 -8.41 -8.31
CA LYS A 80 10.09 -7.85 -8.98
C LYS A 80 10.82 -8.89 -9.83
N LEU A 81 10.96 -10.12 -9.32
CA LEU A 81 11.61 -11.22 -10.03
C LEU A 81 10.86 -11.57 -11.32
N GLN A 82 9.53 -11.55 -11.30
CA GLN A 82 8.71 -11.88 -12.46
C GLN A 82 8.57 -10.71 -13.43
N ALA A 83 8.42 -9.47 -12.94
CA ALA A 83 8.38 -8.28 -13.78
C ALA A 83 9.69 -8.05 -14.58
N ALA A 84 10.82 -8.59 -14.10
CA ALA A 84 12.09 -8.56 -14.84
C ALA A 84 12.09 -9.47 -16.08
N LYS A 85 11.22 -10.49 -16.12
CA LYS A 85 11.10 -11.44 -17.23
C LYS A 85 10.12 -10.89 -18.26
N LYS A 86 10.62 -10.02 -19.15
CA LYS A 86 9.82 -9.28 -20.16
C LYS A 86 9.06 -10.16 -21.17
N GLU A 87 9.33 -11.46 -21.23
CA GLU A 87 8.81 -12.37 -22.28
C GLU A 87 7.58 -13.19 -21.84
N ASP A 88 7.17 -13.10 -20.58
CA ASP A 88 6.02 -13.88 -20.10
C ASP A 88 4.68 -13.18 -20.46
N LYS A 89 4.01 -13.72 -21.48
CA LYS A 89 2.71 -13.22 -21.96
C LYS A 89 1.62 -13.28 -20.89
N ASN A 90 1.76 -14.12 -19.88
CA ASN A 90 0.74 -14.32 -18.86
C ASN A 90 0.78 -13.27 -17.74
N GLN A 91 1.80 -12.39 -17.72
CA GLN A 91 1.97 -11.33 -16.71
C GLN A 91 1.79 -11.85 -15.27
N PRO A 92 2.55 -12.88 -14.87
CA PRO A 92 2.40 -13.54 -13.56
C PRO A 92 2.66 -12.59 -12.39
N GLU A 93 3.31 -11.45 -12.60
CA GLU A 93 3.52 -10.41 -11.60
C GLU A 93 2.20 -9.86 -11.03
N ARG A 94 1.12 -9.88 -11.82
CA ARG A 94 -0.23 -9.45 -11.40
C ARG A 94 -0.79 -10.31 -10.26
N LEU A 95 -0.39 -11.58 -10.19
CA LEU A 95 -0.86 -12.51 -9.15
C LEU A 95 -0.39 -12.06 -7.76
N PHE A 96 0.88 -11.66 -7.63
CA PHE A 96 1.43 -11.22 -6.35
C PHE A 96 0.82 -9.91 -5.89
N LEU A 97 0.54 -8.99 -6.83
CA LEU A 97 -0.17 -7.76 -6.52
C LEU A 97 -1.58 -8.05 -5.99
N THR A 98 -2.31 -8.93 -6.68
CA THR A 98 -3.65 -9.36 -6.28
C THR A 98 -3.65 -9.99 -4.89
N HIS A 99 -2.70 -10.90 -4.62
CA HIS A 99 -2.54 -11.53 -3.32
C HIS A 99 -2.28 -10.50 -2.22
N ALA A 100 -1.38 -9.54 -2.43
CA ALA A 100 -1.06 -8.51 -1.44
C ALA A 100 -2.28 -7.62 -1.10
N VAL A 101 -3.09 -7.25 -2.10
CA VAL A 101 -4.31 -6.46 -1.88
C VAL A 101 -5.32 -7.23 -1.03
N LEU A 102 -5.62 -8.47 -1.41
CA LEU A 102 -6.58 -9.31 -0.68
C LEU A 102 -6.10 -9.62 0.75
N LEU A 103 -4.81 -9.92 0.91
CA LEU A 103 -4.19 -10.17 2.20
C LEU A 103 -4.39 -8.98 3.15
N LEU A 104 -4.08 -7.76 2.70
CA LEU A 104 -4.27 -6.55 3.52
C LEU A 104 -5.75 -6.22 3.75
N CYS A 105 -6.64 -6.45 2.79
CA CYS A 105 -8.07 -6.22 2.96
C CYS A 105 -8.67 -7.14 4.02
N ARG A 106 -8.25 -8.41 4.08
CA ARG A 106 -8.78 -9.42 5.02
C ARG A 106 -8.14 -9.40 6.40
N ALA A 107 -6.94 -8.85 6.53
CA ALA A 107 -6.24 -8.77 7.81
C ALA A 107 -7.05 -7.98 8.86
N PRO A 108 -6.97 -8.34 10.16
CA PRO A 108 -7.50 -7.48 11.22
C PRO A 108 -6.81 -6.11 11.16
N LYS A 109 -7.57 -5.04 11.39
CA LYS A 109 -7.08 -3.67 11.22
C LYS A 109 -6.63 -3.07 12.55
N SER A 110 -5.51 -2.37 12.54
CA SER A 110 -5.07 -1.54 13.66
C SER A 110 -4.22 -0.39 13.16
N ARG A 111 -4.53 0.81 13.67
CA ARG A 111 -3.78 2.05 13.40
C ARG A 111 -2.85 2.43 14.55
N LEU A 112 -2.64 1.54 15.52
CA LEU A 112 -1.84 1.84 16.71
C LEU A 112 -0.43 2.31 16.35
N VAL A 113 0.19 1.69 15.34
CA VAL A 113 1.54 2.07 14.86
C VAL A 113 1.54 3.51 14.33
N ASP A 114 0.56 3.88 13.51
CA ASP A 114 0.39 5.22 12.96
C ASP A 114 0.11 6.27 14.06
N TRP A 115 -0.76 5.94 15.00
CA TRP A 115 -1.06 6.82 16.14
C TRP A 115 0.16 7.02 17.04
N MET A 116 0.92 5.95 17.32
CA MET A 116 2.15 6.05 18.11
C MET A 116 3.22 6.86 17.38
N LEU A 117 3.37 6.69 16.06
CA LEU A 117 4.24 7.53 15.24
C LEU A 117 3.86 9.01 15.40
N ILE A 118 2.58 9.36 15.21
CA ILE A 118 2.09 10.73 15.32
C ILE A 118 2.34 11.28 16.72
N ALA A 119 1.94 10.56 17.76
CA ALA A 119 2.05 11.03 19.15
C ALA A 119 3.51 11.21 19.55
N GLN A 120 4.36 10.19 19.34
CA GLN A 120 5.74 10.24 19.81
C GLN A 120 6.58 11.23 18.99
N TRP A 121 6.45 11.23 17.67
CA TRP A 121 7.35 12.04 16.83
C TRP A 121 6.92 13.50 16.73
N ARG A 122 5.64 13.83 16.87
CA ARG A 122 5.19 15.25 16.89
C ARG A 122 5.33 15.89 18.26
N LEU A 123 5.25 15.11 19.33
CA LEU A 123 5.29 15.63 20.70
C LEU A 123 6.69 15.55 21.31
N HIS A 124 7.66 14.90 20.66
CA HIS A 124 9.00 14.66 21.22
C HIS A 124 9.66 15.95 21.72
N ASP A 125 9.65 17.00 20.89
CA ASP A 125 10.28 18.29 21.21
C ASP A 125 9.64 18.99 22.43
N HIS A 126 8.46 18.54 22.86
CA HIS A 126 7.69 19.11 23.96
C HIS A 126 7.68 18.22 25.22
N VAL A 127 8.18 16.99 25.14
CA VAL A 127 8.15 16.01 26.24
C VAL A 127 9.57 15.66 26.66
N HIS A 128 9.91 15.98 27.91
CA HIS A 128 11.22 15.66 28.50
C HIS A 128 10.99 14.61 29.59
N LEU A 129 11.47 13.39 29.35
CA LEU A 129 11.47 12.31 30.34
C LEU A 129 12.80 12.29 31.07
N GLU A 130 12.77 12.15 32.39
CA GLU A 130 13.97 11.86 33.17
C GLU A 130 14.45 10.43 32.86
N ILE A 131 15.77 10.26 32.72
CA ILE A 131 16.36 8.92 32.55
C ILE A 131 16.23 8.20 33.90
N PRO A 132 15.61 7.00 33.95
CA PRO A 132 15.47 6.23 35.18
C PRO A 132 16.79 5.86 35.84
#